data_AF-A0A947C1G7-F1
#
_entry.id   AF-A0A947C1G7-F1
#
_cell.length_a   1.000
_cell.length_b   1.000
_cell.length_c   1.000
_cell.angle_alpha   90.00
_cell.angle_beta   90.00
_cell.angle_gamma   90.00
#
_symmetry.space_group_name_H-M   'P 1'
#
loop_
_entity.id
_entity.type
_entity.pdbx_description
1 polymer ?
#
loop_
_entity_poly.entity_id
_entity_poly.type
_entity_poly.pdbx_seq_one_letter_code
_entity_poly.pdbx_strand_id
1 'polypeptide(L)'
;MSLKTKKDELFDKAQAEYGKKLDRRLSLADLEDQVSRMEQMKTDPPVEAPKLVPAKVQNVITGNIFEYNELFAGNPDLQVIEWAEAEDAVN
;
A
#
# COMPACT_ATOMS: atom_id res chain seq x y z
N MET A 1 -30.06 32.69 9.92
CA MET A 1 -29.81 31.29 9.46
C MET A 1 -28.65 31.35 8.48
N SER A 2 -27.51 30.74 8.79
CA SER A 2 -26.38 30.68 7.84
C SER A 2 -26.76 29.77 6.68
N LEU A 3 -26.86 30.35 5.49
CA LEU A 3 -26.99 29.61 4.23
C LEU A 3 -25.74 28.74 4.07
N LYS A 4 -25.87 27.43 4.29
CA LYS A 4 -24.78 26.49 3.99
C LYS A 4 -24.46 26.63 2.51
N THR A 5 -23.20 26.90 2.21
CA THR A 5 -22.74 26.99 0.82
C THR A 5 -22.45 25.59 0.30
N LYS A 6 -22.53 25.38 -1.03
CA LYS A 6 -22.13 24.10 -1.65
C LYS A 6 -20.70 23.67 -1.25
N LYS A 7 -19.83 24.64 -0.97
CA LYS A 7 -18.48 24.37 -0.47
C LYS A 7 -18.50 23.75 0.93
N ASP A 8 -19.34 24.25 1.83
CA ASP A 8 -19.50 23.70 3.19
C ASP A 8 -19.94 22.24 3.15
N GLU A 9 -20.87 21.90 2.24
CA GLU A 9 -21.31 20.52 2.04
C GLU A 9 -20.17 19.61 1.53
N LEU A 10 -19.32 20.10 0.62
CA LEU A 10 -18.14 19.36 0.16
C LEU A 10 -17.09 19.18 1.27
N PHE A 11 -16.89 20.20 2.12
CA PHE A 11 -16.00 20.10 3.28
C PHE A 11 -16.49 19.05 4.27
N ASP A 12 -17.79 19.09 4.61
CA ASP A 12 -18.42 18.15 5.53
C ASP A 12 -18.36 16.71 4.97
N LYS A 13 -18.66 16.53 3.67
CA LYS A 13 -18.57 15.21 3.00
C LYS A 13 -17.14 14.67 2.99
N ALA A 14 -16.16 15.50 2.62
CA ALA A 14 -14.76 15.08 2.58
C ALA A 14 -14.22 14.66 3.96
N GLN A 15 -14.59 15.41 4.99
CA GLN A 15 -14.20 15.12 6.36
C GLN A 15 -14.91 13.88 6.91
N ALA A 16 -16.20 13.70 6.62
CA ALA A 16 -16.98 12.57 7.12
C ALA A 16 -16.64 11.24 6.40
N GLU A 17 -16.47 11.26 5.07
CA GLU A 17 -16.29 10.05 4.27
C GLU A 17 -14.82 9.64 4.09
N TYR A 18 -13.90 10.61 4.01
CA TYR A 18 -12.48 10.37 3.69
C TYR A 18 -11.54 10.78 4.83
N GLY A 19 -12.05 11.40 5.89
CA GLY A 19 -11.24 11.90 7.01
C GLY A 19 -10.25 13.00 6.61
N LYS A 20 -10.39 13.58 5.41
CA LYS A 20 -9.46 14.59 4.88
C LYS A 20 -10.07 15.98 4.97
N LYS A 21 -9.26 16.94 5.43
CA LYS A 21 -9.62 18.36 5.44
C LYS A 21 -9.27 18.96 4.08
N LEU A 22 -10.27 19.34 3.29
CA LEU A 22 -10.06 20.11 2.07
C LEU A 22 -9.65 21.56 2.39
N ASP A 23 -8.87 22.18 1.50
CA ASP A 23 -8.44 23.56 1.67
C ASP A 23 -9.56 24.55 1.33
N ARG A 24 -9.95 25.37 2.32
CA ARG A 24 -11.01 26.37 2.22
C ARG A 24 -10.72 27.52 1.28
N ARG A 25 -9.46 27.70 0.87
CA ARG A 25 -9.03 28.76 -0.05
C ARG A 25 -9.30 28.41 -1.51
N LEU A 26 -9.61 27.15 -1.80
CA LEU A 26 -9.79 26.65 -3.15
C LEU A 26 -11.16 27.00 -3.75
N SER A 27 -11.24 26.98 -5.08
CA SER A 27 -12.49 27.20 -5.80
C SER A 27 -13.46 26.02 -5.63
N LEU A 28 -14.73 26.18 -5.99
CA LEU A 28 -15.70 25.09 -5.91
C LEU A 28 -15.27 23.91 -6.82
N ALA A 29 -14.81 24.22 -8.02
CA ALA A 29 -14.34 23.21 -9.00
C ALA A 29 -13.15 22.41 -8.46
N ASP A 30 -12.17 23.08 -7.84
CA ASP A 30 -11.00 22.39 -7.26
C ASP A 30 -11.39 21.44 -6.11
N LEU A 31 -12.41 21.81 -5.34
CA LEU A 31 -12.94 20.99 -4.25
C LEU A 31 -13.70 19.78 -4.79
N GLU A 32 -14.53 19.96 -5.82
CA GLU A 32 -15.23 18.88 -6.52
C GLU A 32 -14.25 17.87 -7.13
N ASP A 33 -13.20 18.36 -7.79
CA ASP A 33 -12.13 17.52 -8.37
C ASP A 33 -11.37 16.73 -7.30
N GLN A 34 -11.09 17.34 -6.14
CA GLN A 34 -10.46 16.63 -5.02
C GLN A 34 -11.35 15.51 -4.49
N VAL A 35 -12.65 15.76 -4.31
CA VAL A 35 -13.59 14.74 -3.84
C VAL A 35 -13.73 13.61 -4.86
N SER A 36 -13.84 13.94 -6.15
CA SER A 36 -13.92 12.95 -7.23
C SER A 36 -12.68 12.03 -7.27
N ARG A 37 -11.47 12.58 -7.10
CA ARG A 37 -10.25 11.76 -6.98
C ARG A 37 -10.25 10.87 -5.74
N MET A 38 -10.75 11.36 -4.61
CA MET A 38 -10.85 10.57 -3.38
C MET A 38 -11.87 9.43 -3.52
N GLU A 39 -12.97 9.64 -4.24
CA GLU A 39 -13.94 8.61 -4.60
C GLU A 39 -13.30 7.51 -5.47
N GLN A 40 -12.54 7.90 -6.49
CA GLN A 40 -11.83 6.94 -7.37
C GLN A 40 -10.80 6.11 -6.58
N MET A 41 -9.96 6.76 -5.76
CA MET A 41 -8.95 6.08 -4.94
C MET A 41 -9.53 5.15 -3.88
N LYS A 42 -10.77 5.37 -3.43
CA LYS A 42 -11.48 4.46 -2.51
C LYS A 42 -11.97 3.19 -3.21
N THR A 43 -12.17 3.28 -4.52
CA THR A 43 -12.73 2.20 -5.34
C THR A 43 -11.64 1.30 -5.92
N ASP A 44 -10.44 1.85 -6.13
CA ASP A 44 -9.27 1.05 -6.49
C ASP A 44 -8.79 0.25 -5.27
N PRO A 45 -8.88 -1.10 -5.30
CA PRO A 45 -8.26 -1.91 -4.27
C PRO A 45 -6.77 -1.57 -4.22
N PRO A 46 -6.16 -1.45 -3.03
CA PRO A 46 -4.72 -1.26 -2.95
C PRO A 46 -4.07 -2.43 -3.68
N VAL A 47 -3.31 -2.13 -4.71
CA VAL A 47 -2.48 -3.12 -5.41
C VAL A 47 -1.61 -3.76 -4.34
N GLU A 48 -1.91 -5.01 -3.99
CA GLU A 48 -1.09 -5.74 -3.03
C GLU A 48 0.31 -5.79 -3.62
N ALA A 49 1.27 -5.15 -2.95
CA ALA A 49 2.66 -5.25 -3.34
C ALA A 49 3.04 -6.74 -3.38
N PRO A 50 3.73 -7.21 -4.44
CA PRO A 50 4.09 -8.62 -4.54
C PRO A 50 4.89 -9.00 -3.30
N LYS A 51 4.39 -10.00 -2.57
CA LYS A 51 5.11 -10.54 -1.42
C LYS A 51 6.31 -11.31 -1.96
N LEU A 52 7.49 -10.72 -1.87
CA LEU A 52 8.74 -11.40 -2.19
C LEU A 52 9.05 -12.39 -1.06
N VAL A 53 9.09 -13.67 -1.40
CA VAL A 53 9.54 -14.74 -0.49
C VAL A 53 10.98 -15.10 -0.82
N PRO A 54 11.82 -15.38 0.17
CA PRO A 54 13.17 -15.86 -0.10
C PRO A 54 13.10 -17.22 -0.82
N ALA A 55 13.86 -17.36 -1.91
CA ALA A 55 13.85 -18.55 -2.77
C ALA A 55 15.11 -19.40 -2.59
N LYS A 56 16.29 -18.76 -2.47
CA LYS A 56 17.55 -19.44 -2.20
C LYS A 56 18.34 -18.75 -1.11
N VAL A 57 18.97 -19.56 -0.28
CA VAL A 57 19.88 -19.14 0.78
C VAL A 57 21.27 -19.70 0.56
N GLN A 58 22.27 -18.90 0.87
CA GLN A 58 23.66 -19.31 0.91
C GLN A 58 24.14 -19.35 2.35
N ASN A 59 24.81 -20.44 2.73
CA ASN A 59 25.46 -20.53 4.02
C ASN A 59 26.76 -19.69 4.00
N VAL A 60 26.86 -18.71 4.90
CA VAL A 60 27.99 -17.77 4.95
C VAL A 60 29.30 -18.41 5.40
N ILE A 61 29.22 -19.53 6.14
CA ILE A 61 30.38 -20.25 6.69
C ILE A 61 30.93 -21.23 5.65
N THR A 62 30.04 -21.98 4.99
CA THR A 62 30.41 -23.09 4.09
C THR A 62 30.31 -22.73 2.60
N GLY A 63 29.67 -21.63 2.26
CA GLY A 63 29.44 -21.17 0.88
C GLY A 63 28.39 -21.97 0.10
N ASN A 64 27.80 -23.00 0.71
CA ASN A 64 26.79 -23.86 0.06
C ASN A 64 25.48 -23.12 -0.18
N ILE A 65 24.85 -23.39 -1.31
CA ILE A 65 23.56 -22.80 -1.71
C ILE A 65 22.47 -23.84 -1.57
N PHE A 66 21.36 -23.46 -0.96
CA PHE A 66 20.18 -24.29 -0.73
C PHE A 66 18.92 -23.54 -1.14
N GLU A 67 17.86 -24.28 -1.46
CA GLU A 67 16.51 -23.73 -1.56
C GLU A 67 16.07 -23.24 -0.18
N TYR A 68 15.38 -22.10 -0.15
CA TYR A 68 14.87 -21.56 1.10
C TYR A 68 13.81 -22.50 1.68
N ASN A 69 13.94 -22.77 2.97
CA ASN A 69 12.97 -23.50 3.76
C ASN A 69 12.61 -22.64 4.97
N GLU A 70 11.35 -22.65 5.40
CA GLU A 70 10.89 -21.91 6.57
C GLU A 70 11.67 -22.27 7.85
N LEU A 71 12.23 -23.48 7.93
CA LEU A 71 13.11 -23.91 9.04
C LEU A 71 14.42 -23.10 9.12
N PHE A 72 14.79 -22.40 8.06
CA PHE A 72 15.96 -21.53 8.00
C PHE A 72 15.67 -20.10 8.44
N ALA A 73 14.40 -19.75 8.68
CA ALA A 73 14.01 -18.43 9.16
C ALA A 73 14.70 -18.11 10.50
N GLY A 74 15.45 -17.01 10.52
CA GLY A 74 16.18 -16.56 11.71
C GLY A 74 17.54 -17.24 11.95
N ASN A 75 18.03 -18.07 11.01
CA ASN A 75 19.37 -18.62 11.09
C ASN A 75 20.43 -17.57 10.66
N PRO A 76 21.33 -17.12 11.55
CA PRO A 76 22.36 -16.12 11.22
C PRO A 76 23.41 -16.63 10.23
N ASP A 77 23.54 -17.94 10.07
CA ASP A 77 24.52 -18.55 9.17
C ASP A 77 24.03 -18.62 7.71
N LEU A 78 22.76 -18.28 7.45
CA LEU A 78 22.14 -18.36 6.14
C LEU A 78 21.77 -16.96 5.64
N GLN A 79 22.27 -16.61 4.46
CA GLN A 79 21.98 -15.36 3.77
C GLN A 79 21.08 -15.62 2.58
N VAL A 80 19.96 -14.89 2.47
CA VAL A 80 19.11 -14.96 1.27
C VAL A 80 19.86 -14.33 0.09
N ILE A 81 20.06 -15.10 -0.96
CA ILE A 81 20.73 -14.68 -2.19
C ILE A 81 19.76 -14.47 -3.36
N GLU A 82 18.57 -15.07 -3.29
CA GLU A 82 17.56 -15.00 -4.33
C GLU A 82 16.17 -14.87 -3.68
N TRP A 83 15.35 -13.97 -4.22
CA TRP A 83 13.97 -13.73 -3.80
C TRP A 83 13.05 -14.08 -4.98
N ALA A 84 11.98 -14.81 -4.72
CA ALA A 84 10.93 -15.12 -5.70
C ALA A 84 9.64 -14.40 -5.33
N GLU A 85 8.77 -14.20 -6.32
CA GLU A 85 7.41 -13.74 -6.10
C GLU A 85 6.59 -14.90 -5.51
N ALA A 86 5.76 -14.62 -4.48
CA ALA A 86 4.98 -15.65 -3.80
C ALA A 86 4.06 -16.48 -4.71
N GLU A 87 3.75 -16.01 -5.93
CA GLU A 87 2.96 -16.75 -6.93
C GLU A 87 3.72 -17.95 -7.54
N ASP A 88 5.05 -17.96 -7.52
CA ASP A 88 5.88 -19.04 -8.09
C ASP A 88 6.26 -20.12 -7.06
N ALA A 89 5.95 -19.91 -5.77
CA ALA A 89 6.31 -20.82 -4.67
C ALA A 89 5.29 -21.95 -4.44
N VAL A 90 4.23 -22.05 -5.27
CA VAL A 90 3.21 -23.11 -5.21
C VAL A 90 3.19 -23.85 -6.54
N ASN A 91 4.08 -24.82 -6.69
CA ASN A 91 3.85 -25.96 -7.60
C ASN A 91 4.52 -27.22 -7.04
#